data_AF-A0A3M1GAV3-F1
#
_entry.id   AF-A0A3M1GAV3-F1
#
_cell.length_a   1.000
_cell.length_b   1.000
_cell.length_c   1.000
_cell.angle_alpha   90.00
_cell.angle_beta   90.00
_cell.angle_gamma   90.00
#
_symmetry.space_group_name_H-M   'P 1'
#
loop_
_entity.id
_entity.type
_entity.pdbx_description
1 polymer ?
#
loop_
_entity_poly.entity_id
_entity_poly.type
_entity_poly.pdbx_seq_one_letter_code
_entity_poly.pdbx_strand_id
1 'polypeptide(L)'
;MLTNDTALLKRLALVKQLYSHAAEHGRSSATIDKIITITSLDHAVEMLLEGVIQAYPPPQDFAGPPSLYFADPARLRSQDFQVERAGFFRLWDQVVAICQEFPEPVTLVLKTEMRSLHLARNEAQHSIKVPSSEFLAEMLSSTRTFLDHLLQAAFGVTLRQIGAALLIQSAPIRQLLELAQQALADGDVLRFAGLVRLAFTVAQASAIRQVQVSRFVSVQPPTDLLQPAFEDVEPESGLGHSLERLQTYLVQLHAELANLALELGLGLERQSFTRFALLTPAVPLLQP
;
A
#
# COMPACT_ATOMS: atom_id res chain seq x y z
N MET A 1 1.89 12.44 -13.80
CA MET A 1 1.71 13.49 -12.77
C MET A 1 0.77 12.90 -11.73
N LEU A 2 1.27 12.51 -10.55
CA LEU A 2 0.38 12.02 -9.48
C LEU A 2 -0.53 13.17 -9.06
N THR A 3 -1.83 13.02 -9.26
CA THR A 3 -2.85 13.94 -8.75
C THR A 3 -2.72 14.01 -7.22
N ASN A 4 -3.11 15.13 -6.60
CA ASN A 4 -3.20 15.23 -5.13
C ASN A 4 -4.34 14.36 -4.54
N ASP A 5 -4.79 13.35 -5.30
CA ASP A 5 -5.78 12.40 -4.85
C ASP A 5 -5.18 11.53 -3.73
N THR A 6 -5.57 11.90 -2.52
CA THR A 6 -5.11 11.24 -1.29
C THR A 6 -5.57 9.78 -1.24
N ALA A 7 -6.68 9.42 -1.88
CA ALA A 7 -7.16 8.04 -1.93
C ALA A 7 -6.25 7.18 -2.82
N LEU A 8 -5.90 7.68 -4.01
CA LEU A 8 -4.95 7.03 -4.90
C LEU A 8 -3.58 6.85 -4.24
N LEU A 9 -3.04 7.89 -3.62
CA LEU A 9 -1.73 7.82 -2.93
C LEU A 9 -1.72 6.78 -1.81
N LYS A 10 -2.79 6.71 -1.00
CA LYS A 10 -2.96 5.69 0.03
C LYS A 10 -2.99 4.29 -0.56
N ARG A 11 -3.71 4.09 -1.66
CA ARG A 11 -3.78 2.79 -2.34
C ARG A 11 -2.41 2.38 -2.89
N LEU A 12 -1.68 3.28 -3.55
CA LEU A 12 -0.34 3.00 -4.05
C LEU A 12 0.63 2.62 -2.91
N ALA A 13 0.56 3.31 -1.78
CA ALA A 13 1.35 2.94 -0.60
C ALA A 13 0.99 1.55 -0.07
N LEU A 14 -0.30 1.21 -0.05
CA LEU A 14 -0.76 -0.11 0.38
C LEU A 14 -0.30 -1.22 -0.58
N VAL A 15 -0.31 -0.99 -1.90
CA VAL A 15 0.28 -1.91 -2.90
C VAL A 15 1.75 -2.21 -2.58
N LYS A 16 2.54 -1.16 -2.29
CA LYS A 16 3.95 -1.36 -1.89
C LYS A 16 4.09 -2.13 -0.59
N GLN A 17 3.25 -1.83 0.39
CA GLN A 17 3.29 -2.52 1.67
C GLN A 17 2.96 -4.00 1.51
N LEU A 18 1.91 -4.36 0.76
CA LEU A 18 1.53 -5.74 0.47
C LEU A 18 2.66 -6.49 -0.24
N TYR A 19 3.29 -5.89 -1.25
CA TYR A 19 4.45 -6.49 -1.91
C TYR A 19 5.63 -6.69 -0.95
N SER A 20 5.93 -5.70 -0.10
CA SER A 20 7.05 -5.77 0.85
C SER A 20 6.79 -6.84 1.91
N HIS A 21 5.54 -6.95 2.37
CA HIS A 21 5.09 -7.97 3.31
C HIS A 21 5.23 -9.37 2.71
N ALA A 22 4.79 -9.57 1.45
CA ALA A 22 5.05 -10.82 0.72
C ALA A 22 6.54 -11.15 0.63
N ALA A 23 7.38 -10.17 0.31
CA ALA A 23 8.82 -10.39 0.17
C ALA A 23 9.52 -10.75 1.49
N GLU A 24 8.99 -10.29 2.63
CA GLU A 24 9.48 -10.65 3.95
C GLU A 24 9.10 -12.10 4.31
N HIS A 25 7.81 -12.45 4.20
CA HIS A 25 7.33 -13.80 4.49
C HIS A 25 7.85 -14.84 3.49
N GLY A 26 8.10 -14.46 2.24
CA GLY A 26 8.61 -15.37 1.21
C GLY A 26 10.01 -15.92 1.49
N ARG A 27 10.74 -15.36 2.46
CA ARG A 27 12.04 -15.87 2.91
C ARG A 27 11.91 -17.03 3.91
N SER A 28 10.75 -17.18 4.53
CA SER A 28 10.49 -18.24 5.49
C SER A 28 10.12 -19.55 4.80
N SER A 29 10.54 -20.67 5.39
CA SER A 29 10.14 -22.00 4.94
C SER A 29 8.77 -22.42 5.51
N ALA A 30 8.21 -21.67 6.47
CA ALA A 30 6.98 -22.03 7.15
C ALA A 30 5.77 -22.02 6.20
N THR A 31 4.88 -22.99 6.36
CA THR A 31 3.69 -23.14 5.52
C THR A 31 2.79 -21.91 5.54
N ILE A 32 2.56 -21.32 6.71
CA ILE A 32 1.70 -20.14 6.85
C ILE A 32 2.29 -18.94 6.11
N ASP A 33 3.61 -18.75 6.19
CA ASP A 33 4.29 -17.65 5.50
C ASP A 33 4.21 -17.76 3.98
N LYS A 34 4.20 -18.99 3.45
CA LYS A 34 4.00 -19.25 2.01
C LYS A 34 2.60 -18.86 1.54
N ILE A 35 1.57 -19.13 2.36
CA ILE A 35 0.19 -18.73 2.08
C ILE A 35 0.06 -17.20 2.18
N ILE A 36 0.63 -16.58 3.22
CA ILE A 36 0.65 -15.12 3.35
C ILE A 36 1.34 -14.47 2.14
N THR A 37 2.45 -15.06 1.69
CA THR A 37 3.22 -14.56 0.54
C THR A 37 2.36 -14.54 -0.72
N ILE A 38 1.77 -15.68 -1.11
CA ILE A 38 1.01 -15.75 -2.37
C ILE A 38 -0.22 -14.85 -2.33
N THR A 39 -0.91 -14.77 -1.19
CA THR A 39 -2.10 -13.93 -1.08
C THR A 39 -1.75 -12.45 -1.06
N SER A 40 -0.67 -12.06 -0.40
CA SER A 40 -0.21 -10.67 -0.37
C SER A 40 0.26 -10.18 -1.75
N LEU A 41 0.89 -11.05 -2.54
CA LEU A 41 1.25 -10.74 -3.93
C LEU A 41 0.02 -10.54 -4.81
N ASP A 42 -0.95 -11.45 -4.76
CA ASP A 42 -2.17 -11.35 -5.57
C ASP A 42 -2.99 -10.10 -5.21
N HIS A 43 -3.14 -9.80 -3.92
CA HIS A 43 -3.82 -8.58 -3.48
C HIS A 43 -3.07 -7.31 -3.88
N ALA A 44 -1.73 -7.30 -3.90
CA ALA A 44 -0.98 -6.16 -4.39
C ALA A 44 -1.29 -5.88 -5.88
N VAL A 45 -1.44 -6.93 -6.68
CA VAL A 45 -1.81 -6.85 -8.11
C VAL A 45 -3.25 -6.36 -8.26
N GLU A 46 -4.23 -7.01 -7.61
CA GLU A 46 -5.64 -6.61 -7.69
C GLU A 46 -5.83 -5.14 -7.28
N MET A 47 -5.20 -4.75 -6.16
CA MET A 47 -5.29 -3.38 -5.67
C MET A 47 -4.66 -2.37 -6.62
N LEU A 48 -3.57 -2.72 -7.32
CA LEU A 48 -3.03 -1.85 -8.35
C LEU A 48 -3.99 -1.73 -9.55
N LEU A 49 -4.58 -2.85 -10.00
CA LEU A 49 -5.54 -2.85 -11.10
C LEU A 49 -6.75 -1.96 -10.79
N GLU A 50 -7.35 -2.10 -9.61
CA GLU A 50 -8.42 -1.21 -9.13
C GLU A 50 -7.97 0.25 -9.06
N GLY A 51 -6.73 0.49 -8.61
CA GLY A 51 -6.13 1.81 -8.58
C GLY A 51 -6.09 2.49 -9.94
N VAL A 52 -5.69 1.75 -10.98
CA VAL A 52 -5.68 2.24 -12.36
C VAL A 52 -7.12 2.51 -12.83
N ILE A 53 -8.04 1.58 -12.61
CA ILE A 53 -9.43 1.73 -13.07
C ILE A 53 -10.11 2.95 -12.43
N GLN A 54 -9.80 3.27 -11.18
CA GLN A 54 -10.36 4.44 -10.50
C GLN A 54 -9.68 5.76 -10.89
N ALA A 55 -8.41 5.71 -11.29
CA ALA A 55 -7.66 6.90 -11.68
C ALA A 55 -7.95 7.37 -13.12
N TYR A 56 -8.47 6.48 -13.96
CA TYR A 56 -8.71 6.71 -15.39
C TYR A 56 -10.20 6.63 -15.72
N PRO A 57 -10.67 7.35 -16.76
CA PRO A 57 -12.04 7.18 -17.25
C PRO A 57 -12.25 5.75 -17.72
N PRO A 58 -13.49 5.24 -17.71
CA PRO A 58 -13.82 3.97 -18.34
C PRO A 58 -13.35 3.98 -19.80
N PRO A 59 -12.76 2.88 -20.30
CA PRO A 59 -12.34 2.76 -21.68
C PRO A 59 -13.56 2.89 -22.59
N GLN A 60 -13.38 3.61 -23.67
CA GLN A 60 -14.35 3.77 -24.74
C GLN A 60 -14.51 2.47 -25.54
N ASP A 61 -13.42 1.70 -25.69
CA ASP A 61 -13.47 0.41 -26.37
C ASP A 61 -12.46 -0.62 -25.80
N PHE A 62 -12.71 -1.89 -26.07
CA PHE A 62 -11.77 -3.00 -25.84
C PHE A 62 -10.94 -3.23 -27.12
N ALA A 63 -10.26 -2.16 -27.56
CA ALA A 63 -9.43 -2.18 -28.75
C ALA A 63 -8.08 -2.86 -28.48
N GLY A 64 -7.59 -3.65 -29.45
CA GLY A 64 -6.31 -4.34 -29.37
C GLY A 64 -6.40 -5.83 -29.71
N PRO A 65 -5.26 -6.55 -29.74
CA PRO A 65 -5.24 -7.98 -30.02
C PRO A 65 -6.04 -8.77 -28.96
N PRO A 66 -6.93 -9.71 -29.36
CA PRO A 66 -7.69 -10.53 -28.40
C PRO A 66 -6.81 -11.31 -27.41
N SER A 67 -5.56 -11.62 -27.79
CA SER A 67 -4.59 -12.29 -26.93
C SER A 67 -4.23 -11.51 -25.65
N LEU A 68 -4.47 -10.20 -25.61
CA LEU A 68 -4.23 -9.39 -24.42
C LEU A 68 -5.29 -9.60 -23.34
N TYR A 69 -6.51 -9.95 -23.72
CA TYR A 69 -7.67 -10.12 -22.83
C TYR A 69 -7.87 -11.57 -22.39
N PHE A 70 -8.34 -11.79 -21.16
CA PHE A 70 -8.76 -13.10 -20.67
C PHE A 70 -10.14 -13.49 -21.21
N ALA A 71 -11.04 -12.52 -21.36
CA ALA A 71 -12.33 -12.71 -22.03
C ALA A 71 -12.35 -12.12 -23.45
N ASP A 72 -13.30 -12.59 -24.25
CA ASP A 72 -13.54 -12.05 -25.59
C ASP A 72 -14.01 -10.57 -25.50
N PRO A 73 -13.34 -9.62 -26.19
CA PRO A 73 -13.74 -8.22 -26.26
C PRO A 73 -15.23 -8.00 -26.58
N ALA A 74 -15.83 -8.84 -27.42
CA ALA A 74 -17.25 -8.73 -27.74
C ALA A 74 -18.14 -8.93 -26.50
N ARG A 75 -17.77 -9.87 -25.61
CA ARG A 75 -18.48 -10.12 -24.35
C ARG A 75 -18.24 -9.01 -23.34
N LEU A 76 -17.02 -8.49 -23.28
CA LEU A 76 -16.64 -7.41 -22.36
C LEU A 76 -17.44 -6.13 -22.58
N ARG A 77 -17.77 -5.80 -23.85
CA ARG A 77 -18.62 -4.66 -24.22
C ARG A 77 -20.07 -4.81 -23.79
N SER A 78 -20.59 -6.03 -23.76
CA SER A 78 -21.99 -6.31 -23.40
C SER A 78 -22.25 -6.41 -21.89
N GLN A 79 -21.19 -6.38 -21.08
CA GLN A 79 -21.29 -6.57 -19.64
C GLN A 79 -21.12 -5.25 -18.90
N ASP A 80 -22.05 -4.95 -18.01
CA ASP A 80 -21.89 -3.85 -17.05
C ASP A 80 -20.65 -4.10 -16.18
N PHE A 81 -19.82 -3.07 -16.05
CA PHE A 81 -18.60 -3.13 -15.25
C PHE A 81 -18.80 -2.40 -13.91
N GLN A 82 -18.62 -3.13 -12.82
CA GLN A 82 -18.62 -2.61 -11.46
C GLN A 82 -17.34 -3.07 -10.77
N VAL A 83 -16.46 -2.14 -10.38
CA VAL A 83 -15.14 -2.46 -9.79
C VAL A 83 -15.29 -3.38 -8.57
N GLU A 84 -16.21 -3.04 -7.65
CA GLU A 84 -16.44 -3.77 -6.39
C GLU A 84 -16.90 -5.23 -6.57
N ARG A 85 -17.40 -5.58 -7.75
CA ARG A 85 -17.89 -6.93 -8.08
C ARG A 85 -17.04 -7.63 -9.13
N ALA A 86 -16.04 -6.94 -9.66
CA ALA A 86 -15.19 -7.48 -10.71
C ALA A 86 -14.15 -8.42 -10.08
N GLY A 87 -14.16 -9.68 -10.52
CA GLY A 87 -13.05 -10.58 -10.21
C GLY A 87 -11.78 -10.18 -10.96
N PHE A 88 -10.64 -10.73 -10.53
CA PHE A 88 -9.31 -10.49 -11.09
C PHE A 88 -9.25 -10.37 -12.61
N PHE A 89 -9.78 -11.36 -13.35
CA PHE A 89 -9.70 -11.38 -14.81
C PHE A 89 -10.46 -10.21 -15.45
N ARG A 90 -11.57 -9.78 -14.85
CA ARG A 90 -12.35 -8.64 -15.34
C ARG A 90 -11.63 -7.32 -15.04
N LEU A 91 -10.97 -7.20 -13.88
CA LEU A 91 -10.10 -6.06 -13.57
C LEU A 91 -8.93 -5.98 -14.55
N TRP A 92 -8.28 -7.10 -14.85
CA TRP A 92 -7.20 -7.18 -15.83
C TRP A 92 -7.67 -6.67 -17.20
N ASP A 93 -8.77 -7.21 -17.72
CA ASP A 93 -9.29 -6.86 -19.04
C ASP A 93 -9.66 -5.39 -19.14
N GLN A 94 -10.18 -4.82 -18.05
CA GLN A 94 -10.48 -3.40 -17.95
C GLN A 94 -9.20 -2.55 -18.04
N VAL A 95 -8.14 -2.93 -17.31
CA VAL A 95 -6.86 -2.22 -17.32
C VAL A 95 -6.15 -2.37 -18.65
N VAL A 96 -6.23 -3.53 -19.32
CA VAL A 96 -5.75 -3.69 -20.70
C VAL A 96 -6.40 -2.65 -21.60
N ALA A 97 -7.72 -2.54 -21.58
CA ALA A 97 -8.44 -1.57 -22.42
C ALA A 97 -8.01 -0.13 -22.11
N ILE A 98 -7.91 0.25 -20.83
CA ILE A 98 -7.42 1.58 -20.41
C ILE A 98 -6.02 1.86 -20.96
N CYS A 99 -5.09 0.90 -20.82
CA CYS A 99 -3.71 1.06 -21.30
C CYS A 99 -3.60 1.19 -22.83
N GLN A 100 -4.58 0.67 -23.57
CA GLN A 100 -4.64 0.82 -25.04
C GLN A 100 -5.11 2.22 -25.47
N GLU A 101 -5.76 2.96 -24.58
CA GLU A 101 -6.22 4.34 -24.82
C GLU A 101 -5.21 5.41 -24.38
N PHE A 102 -4.07 5.01 -23.83
CA PHE A 102 -2.98 5.94 -23.53
C PHE A 102 -2.42 6.58 -24.81
N PRO A 103 -1.85 7.80 -24.74
CA PRO A 103 -1.24 8.46 -25.89
C PRO A 103 -0.20 7.58 -26.60
N GLU A 104 0.54 6.81 -25.81
CA GLU A 104 1.37 5.70 -26.27
C GLU A 104 0.77 4.41 -25.70
N PRO A 105 0.12 3.57 -26.53
CA PRO A 105 -0.52 2.34 -26.06
C PRO A 105 0.48 1.41 -25.39
N VAL A 106 0.15 0.96 -24.17
CA VAL A 106 1.01 0.07 -23.39
C VAL A 106 0.41 -1.33 -23.36
N THR A 107 1.22 -2.32 -23.71
CA THR A 107 0.87 -3.73 -23.54
C THR A 107 1.25 -4.19 -22.14
N LEU A 108 0.28 -4.67 -21.36
CA LEU A 108 0.55 -5.28 -20.06
C LEU A 108 1.37 -6.56 -20.23
N VAL A 109 2.45 -6.64 -19.47
CA VAL A 109 3.37 -7.79 -19.47
C VAL A 109 2.92 -8.86 -18.47
N LEU A 110 3.50 -10.06 -18.58
CA LEU A 110 3.39 -11.13 -17.58
C LEU A 110 1.97 -11.65 -17.31
N LYS A 111 1.11 -11.64 -18.33
CA LYS A 111 -0.27 -12.12 -18.23
C LYS A 111 -0.37 -13.55 -17.70
N THR A 112 0.51 -14.45 -18.16
CA THR A 112 0.47 -15.87 -17.78
C THR A 112 0.87 -16.05 -16.31
N GLU A 113 1.88 -15.33 -15.87
CA GLU A 113 2.41 -15.35 -14.50
C GLU A 113 1.38 -14.77 -13.54
N MET A 114 0.74 -13.65 -13.89
CA MET A 114 -0.31 -13.04 -13.08
C MET A 114 -1.56 -13.92 -12.99
N ARG A 115 -1.90 -14.65 -14.07
CA ARG A 115 -2.91 -15.71 -14.01
C ARG A 115 -2.50 -16.85 -13.06
N SER A 116 -1.27 -17.33 -13.17
CA SER A 116 -0.75 -18.41 -12.32
C SER A 116 -0.74 -18.02 -10.85
N LEU A 117 -0.33 -16.78 -10.53
CA LEU A 117 -0.40 -16.18 -9.21
C LEU A 117 -1.83 -16.22 -8.65
N HIS A 118 -2.80 -15.70 -9.41
CA HIS A 118 -4.20 -15.65 -8.98
C HIS A 118 -4.80 -17.05 -8.75
N LEU A 119 -4.51 -18.00 -9.65
CA LEU A 119 -4.94 -19.38 -9.48
C LEU A 119 -4.31 -20.04 -8.25
N ALA A 120 -3.01 -19.84 -8.03
CA ALA A 120 -2.31 -20.36 -6.85
C ALA A 120 -2.86 -19.77 -5.55
N ARG A 121 -3.22 -18.47 -5.54
CA ARG A 121 -3.90 -17.84 -4.39
C ARG A 121 -5.25 -18.50 -4.13
N ASN A 122 -6.07 -18.71 -5.16
CA ASN A 122 -7.37 -19.37 -5.02
C ASN A 122 -7.23 -20.82 -4.51
N GLU A 123 -6.24 -21.57 -5.00
CA GLU A 123 -5.92 -22.92 -4.49
C GLU A 123 -5.46 -22.89 -3.03
N ALA A 124 -4.65 -21.90 -2.64
CA ALA A 124 -4.21 -21.73 -1.25
C ALA A 124 -5.39 -21.40 -0.32
N GLN A 125 -6.33 -20.54 -0.74
CA GLN A 125 -7.50 -20.15 0.06
C GLN A 125 -8.54 -21.26 0.18
N HIS A 126 -8.88 -21.93 -0.92
CA HIS A 126 -10.00 -22.88 -0.96
C HIS A 126 -9.58 -24.33 -0.71
N SER A 127 -8.33 -24.67 -0.98
CA SER A 127 -7.82 -26.04 -0.89
C SER A 127 -6.60 -26.18 0.02
N ILE A 128 -6.13 -25.09 0.64
CA ILE A 128 -4.96 -25.06 1.54
C ILE A 128 -3.72 -25.65 0.84
N LYS A 129 -3.66 -25.53 -0.49
CA LYS A 129 -2.51 -26.01 -1.26
C LYS A 129 -1.37 -25.03 -1.08
N VAL A 130 -0.28 -25.53 -0.51
CA VAL A 130 0.90 -24.72 -0.17
C VAL A 130 1.77 -24.59 -1.42
N PRO A 131 2.07 -23.37 -1.89
CA PRO A 131 2.96 -23.18 -3.03
C PRO A 131 4.40 -23.61 -2.71
N SER A 132 5.16 -24.01 -3.74
CA SER A 132 6.59 -24.31 -3.57
C SER A 132 7.40 -23.02 -3.38
N SER A 133 8.54 -23.11 -2.67
CA SER A 133 9.40 -21.94 -2.45
C SER A 133 9.99 -21.39 -3.76
N GLU A 134 10.27 -22.27 -4.73
CA GLU A 134 10.74 -21.89 -6.07
C GLU A 134 9.67 -21.08 -6.81
N PHE A 135 8.43 -21.56 -6.82
CA PHE A 135 7.31 -20.83 -7.42
C PHE A 135 7.09 -19.47 -6.76
N LEU A 136 7.19 -19.37 -5.43
CA LEU A 136 7.07 -18.09 -4.73
C LEU A 136 8.19 -17.11 -5.08
N ALA A 137 9.42 -17.59 -5.23
CA ALA A 137 10.55 -16.75 -5.63
C ALA A 137 10.34 -16.20 -7.06
N GLU A 138 9.84 -17.03 -7.98
CA GLU A 138 9.45 -16.62 -9.32
C GLU A 138 8.31 -15.59 -9.28
N MET A 139 7.23 -15.86 -8.53
CA MET A 139 6.10 -14.96 -8.42
C MET A 139 6.47 -13.63 -7.76
N LEU A 140 7.40 -13.59 -6.81
CA LEU A 140 7.94 -12.35 -6.27
C LEU A 140 8.59 -11.49 -7.36
N SER A 141 9.46 -12.09 -8.17
CA SER A 141 10.15 -11.40 -9.27
C SER A 141 9.18 -10.93 -10.36
N SER A 142 8.27 -11.79 -10.78
CA SER A 142 7.26 -11.49 -11.80
C SER A 142 6.29 -10.41 -11.33
N THR A 143 5.81 -10.49 -10.09
CA THR A 143 4.93 -9.47 -9.50
C THR A 143 5.64 -8.13 -9.42
N ARG A 144 6.91 -8.10 -9.00
CA ARG A 144 7.68 -6.85 -8.96
C ARG A 144 7.76 -6.18 -10.32
N THR A 145 8.11 -6.97 -11.34
CA THR A 145 8.25 -6.52 -12.72
C THR A 145 6.93 -5.99 -13.26
N PHE A 146 5.83 -6.72 -13.01
CA PHE A 146 4.48 -6.30 -13.37
C PHE A 146 4.08 -4.97 -12.69
N LEU A 147 4.27 -4.87 -11.38
CA LEU A 147 3.93 -3.67 -10.60
C LEU A 147 4.73 -2.46 -11.10
N ASP A 148 6.05 -2.59 -11.28
CA ASP A 148 6.88 -1.49 -11.80
C ASP A 148 6.45 -1.07 -13.22
N HIS A 149 6.16 -2.04 -14.09
CA HIS A 149 5.70 -1.77 -15.46
C HIS A 149 4.38 -0.99 -15.48
N LEU A 150 3.36 -1.47 -14.76
CA LEU A 150 2.05 -0.82 -14.74
C LEU A 150 2.08 0.52 -14.01
N LEU A 151 2.81 0.63 -12.89
CA LEU A 151 2.98 1.91 -12.19
C LEU A 151 3.69 2.95 -13.08
N GLN A 152 4.70 2.53 -13.83
CA GLN A 152 5.44 3.44 -14.71
C GLN A 152 4.55 3.91 -15.85
N ALA A 153 3.79 2.99 -16.47
CA ALA A 153 2.86 3.30 -17.54
C ALA A 153 1.71 4.22 -17.08
N ALA A 154 1.07 3.89 -15.96
CA ALA A 154 -0.13 4.58 -15.49
C ALA A 154 0.17 5.83 -14.66
N PHE A 155 1.32 5.92 -13.98
CA PHE A 155 1.56 7.02 -13.03
C PHE A 155 2.94 7.67 -13.19
N GLY A 156 3.82 7.11 -14.02
CA GLY A 156 5.19 7.60 -14.21
C GLY A 156 6.07 7.39 -12.97
N VAL A 157 5.73 6.41 -12.13
CA VAL A 157 6.50 6.05 -10.92
C VAL A 157 6.75 4.56 -10.87
N THR A 158 7.75 4.17 -10.09
CA THR A 158 8.07 2.77 -9.78
C THR A 158 7.68 2.44 -8.35
N LEU A 159 7.54 1.16 -8.03
CA LEU A 159 7.25 0.66 -6.69
C LEU A 159 8.35 1.06 -5.69
N ARG A 160 9.59 1.32 -6.16
CA ARG A 160 10.67 1.86 -5.31
C ARG A 160 10.36 3.30 -4.89
N GLN A 161 9.91 4.13 -5.82
CA GLN A 161 9.63 5.55 -5.62
C GLN A 161 8.38 5.81 -4.76
N ILE A 162 7.51 4.82 -4.59
CA ILE A 162 6.37 4.92 -3.67
C ILE A 162 6.88 4.94 -2.22
N GLY A 163 7.20 6.09 -1.64
CA GLY A 163 7.64 6.22 -0.24
C GLY A 163 6.50 6.49 0.74
N ALA A 164 6.72 6.27 2.04
CA ALA A 164 5.83 6.80 3.08
C ALA A 164 5.69 8.33 3.00
N ALA A 165 6.70 9.01 2.44
CA ALA A 165 6.67 10.45 2.17
C ALA A 165 5.55 10.85 1.18
N LEU A 166 5.17 9.97 0.23
CA LEU A 166 4.06 10.26 -0.70
C LEU A 166 2.70 10.40 0.00
N LEU A 167 2.55 9.84 1.21
CA LEU A 167 1.34 10.02 2.04
C LEU A 167 1.31 11.37 2.76
N ILE A 168 2.41 12.12 2.74
CA ILE A 168 2.50 13.43 3.40
C ILE A 168 1.87 14.47 2.51
N GLN A 169 0.71 14.98 2.93
CA GLN A 169 -0.06 15.98 2.18
C GLN A 169 0.73 17.27 1.96
N SER A 170 1.52 17.69 2.95
CA SER A 170 2.34 18.90 2.87
C SER A 170 3.53 18.70 1.92
N ALA A 171 3.49 19.37 0.76
CA ALA A 171 4.58 19.32 -0.23
C ALA A 171 5.95 19.73 0.36
N PRO A 172 6.07 20.78 1.20
CA PRO A 172 7.35 21.09 1.85
C PRO A 172 7.90 19.97 2.74
N ILE A 173 7.05 19.33 3.55
CA ILE A 173 7.47 18.25 4.45
C ILE A 173 7.84 17.01 3.64
N ARG A 174 7.06 16.71 2.60
CA ARG A 174 7.33 15.62 1.66
C ARG A 174 8.72 15.76 1.02
N GLN A 175 9.01 16.93 0.45
CA GLN A 175 10.31 17.21 -0.17
C GLN A 175 11.47 17.05 0.80
N LEU A 176 11.32 17.51 2.05
CA LEU A 176 12.35 17.35 3.08
C LEU A 176 12.63 15.88 3.41
N LEU A 177 11.59 15.05 3.49
CA LEU A 177 11.76 13.62 3.75
C LEU A 177 12.27 12.84 2.53
N GLU A 178 11.92 13.25 1.30
CA GLU A 178 12.52 12.70 0.07
C GLU A 178 14.02 12.99 0.02
N LEU A 179 14.44 14.23 0.32
CA LEU A 179 15.85 14.59 0.43
C LEU A 179 16.56 13.80 1.54
N ALA A 180 15.87 13.57 2.67
CA ALA A 180 16.42 12.77 3.76
C ALA A 180 16.66 11.33 3.30
N GLN A 181 15.69 10.70 2.63
CA GLN A 181 15.84 9.34 2.09
C GLN A 181 17.00 9.23 1.11
N GLN A 182 17.21 10.25 0.26
CA GLN A 182 18.36 10.28 -0.64
C GLN A 182 19.68 10.37 0.14
N ALA A 183 19.78 11.26 1.14
CA ALA A 183 20.97 11.39 1.97
C ALA A 183 21.32 10.08 2.71
N LEU A 184 20.31 9.35 3.19
CA LEU A 184 20.50 8.03 3.79
C LEU A 184 21.03 7.01 2.77
N ALA A 185 20.48 7.00 1.55
CA ALA A 185 20.94 6.12 0.47
C ALA A 185 22.39 6.42 0.04
N ASP A 186 22.79 7.69 0.12
CA ASP A 186 24.15 8.14 -0.18
C ASP A 186 25.13 7.91 0.99
N GLY A 187 24.66 7.42 2.14
CA GLY A 187 25.46 7.20 3.35
C GLY A 187 25.77 8.47 4.16
N ASP A 188 25.18 9.61 3.81
CA ASP A 188 25.35 10.88 4.51
C ASP A 188 24.40 11.00 5.72
N VAL A 189 24.80 10.37 6.82
CA VAL A 189 24.01 10.24 8.04
C VAL A 189 23.69 11.59 8.68
N LEU A 190 24.62 12.56 8.64
CA LEU A 190 24.41 13.88 9.25
C LEU A 190 23.39 14.69 8.47
N ARG A 191 23.48 14.69 7.14
CA ARG A 191 22.50 15.36 6.29
C ARG A 191 21.12 14.72 6.40
N PHE A 192 21.06 13.39 6.47
CA PHE A 192 19.82 12.66 6.75
C PHE A 192 19.18 13.15 8.06
N ALA A 193 19.92 13.12 9.17
CA ALA A 193 19.41 13.53 10.49
C ALA A 193 18.92 14.99 10.50
N GLY A 194 19.67 15.90 9.86
CA GLY A 194 19.29 17.31 9.73
C GLY A 194 18.00 17.53 8.94
N LEU A 195 17.84 16.85 7.81
CA LEU A 195 16.65 16.94 6.96
C LEU A 195 15.40 16.36 7.64
N VAL A 196 15.54 15.23 8.35
CA VAL A 196 14.46 14.66 9.16
C VAL A 196 14.04 15.64 10.24
N ARG A 197 14.99 16.20 11.00
CA ARG A 197 14.70 17.19 12.05
C ARG A 197 13.94 18.38 11.49
N LEU A 198 14.40 18.94 10.36
CA LEU A 198 13.75 20.07 9.71
C LEU A 198 12.32 19.72 9.26
N ALA A 199 12.10 18.54 8.70
CA ALA A 199 10.77 18.07 8.30
C ALA A 199 9.80 18.04 9.50
N PHE A 200 10.22 17.48 10.62
CA PHE A 200 9.41 17.42 11.85
C PHE A 200 9.17 18.81 12.45
N THR A 201 10.15 19.71 12.45
CA THR A 201 9.96 21.09 12.91
C THR A 201 8.93 21.83 12.04
N VAL A 202 8.97 21.67 10.72
CA VAL A 202 7.97 22.26 9.79
C VAL A 202 6.60 21.63 10.01
N ALA A 203 6.52 20.32 10.24
CA ALA A 203 5.28 19.61 10.57
C ALA A 203 4.66 20.15 11.86
N GLN A 204 5.46 20.28 12.92
CA GLN A 204 5.03 20.79 14.22
C GLN A 204 4.53 22.23 14.11
N ALA A 205 5.27 23.12 13.42
CA ALA A 205 4.85 24.50 13.21
C ALA A 205 3.53 24.59 12.41
N SER A 206 3.35 23.72 11.42
CA SER A 206 2.12 23.64 10.62
C SER A 206 0.92 23.17 11.47
N ALA A 207 1.13 22.15 12.33
CA ALA A 207 0.12 21.66 13.25
C ALA A 207 -0.30 22.74 14.27
N ILE A 208 0.67 23.47 14.85
CA ILE A 208 0.40 24.57 15.78
C ILE A 208 -0.46 25.65 15.11
N ARG A 209 -0.14 26.03 13.86
CA ARG A 209 -0.94 27.00 13.10
C ARG A 209 -2.36 26.52 12.84
N GLN A 210 -2.55 25.26 12.46
CA GLN A 210 -3.89 24.68 12.26
C GLN A 210 -4.70 24.70 13.56
N VAL A 211 -4.10 24.36 14.71
CA VAL A 211 -4.76 24.41 16.02
C VAL A 211 -5.12 25.86 16.43
N GLN A 212 -4.26 26.85 16.13
CA GLN A 212 -4.55 28.25 16.43
C GLN A 212 -5.67 28.83 15.55
N VAL A 213 -5.79 28.40 14.29
CA VAL A 213 -6.90 28.78 13.41
C VAL A 213 -8.21 28.11 13.84
N SER A 214 -8.17 26.84 14.29
CA SER A 214 -9.33 26.13 14.82
C SER A 214 -9.83 26.66 16.17
N ARG A 215 -9.10 27.54 16.87
CA ARG A 215 -9.63 28.23 18.07
C ARG A 215 -10.79 29.21 17.77
N PHE A 216 -11.13 29.44 16.50
CA PHE A 216 -12.32 30.19 16.08
C PHE A 216 -13.53 29.30 15.70
N VAL A 217 -13.38 27.98 15.59
CA VAL A 217 -14.48 27.04 15.26
C VAL A 217 -14.38 25.82 16.18
N SER A 218 -15.38 25.65 17.03
CA SER A 218 -15.46 24.75 18.18
C SER A 218 -15.35 23.24 17.88
N VAL A 219 -14.18 22.76 17.45
CA VAL A 219 -13.83 21.34 17.45
C VAL A 219 -12.42 21.22 18.02
N GLN A 220 -12.31 20.74 19.26
CA GLN A 220 -11.02 20.53 19.92
C GLN A 220 -10.40 19.19 19.48
N PRO A 221 -9.18 19.17 18.90
CA PRO A 221 -8.40 17.95 18.81
C PRO A 221 -7.91 17.54 20.21
N PRO A 222 -7.60 16.25 20.44
CA PRO A 222 -7.11 15.76 21.72
C PRO A 222 -5.73 16.38 22.01
N THR A 223 -5.72 17.42 22.84
CA THR A 223 -4.53 18.19 23.23
C THR A 223 -3.55 17.41 24.11
N ASP A 224 -4.00 16.28 24.67
CA ASP A 224 -3.23 15.45 25.62
C ASP A 224 -1.96 14.84 25.01
N LEU A 225 -1.90 14.72 23.68
CA LEU A 225 -0.70 14.24 22.96
C LEU A 225 0.35 15.34 22.74
N LEU A 226 -0.03 16.61 22.82
CA LEU A 226 0.83 17.75 22.48
C LEU A 226 1.34 18.49 23.72
N GLN A 227 0.63 18.40 24.84
CA GLN A 227 0.92 19.20 26.04
C GLN A 227 2.30 18.96 26.69
N PRO A 228 2.84 17.73 26.80
CA PRO A 228 4.14 17.53 27.45
C PRO A 228 5.33 18.00 26.60
N ALA A 229 5.17 18.20 25.29
CA ALA A 229 6.21 18.79 24.44
C ALA A 229 6.40 20.31 24.70
N PHE A 230 5.51 20.93 25.46
CA PHE A 230 5.54 22.36 25.78
C PHE A 230 5.90 22.67 27.25
N GLU A 231 5.92 21.67 28.14
CA GLU A 231 6.16 21.88 29.58
C GLU A 231 7.58 21.49 30.03
N ASP A 232 8.32 20.66 29.26
CA ASP A 232 9.71 20.35 29.58
C ASP A 232 10.66 21.41 29.00
N VAL A 233 11.16 22.27 29.90
CA VAL A 233 12.12 23.35 29.67
C VAL A 233 13.55 22.83 29.46
N GLU A 234 13.77 21.51 29.48
CA GLU A 234 15.07 20.92 29.16
C GLU A 234 15.12 20.36 27.72
N PRO A 235 15.97 20.94 26.84
CA PRO A 235 16.01 20.65 25.41
C PRO A 235 16.47 19.23 25.05
N GLU A 236 16.89 18.42 26.02
CA GLU A 236 17.39 17.05 25.80
C GLU A 236 16.42 15.94 26.25
N SER A 237 15.45 16.21 27.14
CA SER A 237 14.57 15.17 27.72
C SER A 237 13.18 15.08 27.06
N GLY A 238 12.57 16.21 26.71
CA GLY A 238 11.22 16.24 26.12
C GLY A 238 11.14 15.72 24.68
N LEU A 239 12.25 15.83 23.94
CA LEU A 239 12.37 15.37 22.54
C LEU A 239 12.51 13.85 22.48
N GLY A 240 13.21 13.25 23.44
CA GLY A 240 13.32 11.80 23.62
C GLY A 240 11.95 11.16 23.84
N HIS A 241 11.16 11.67 24.79
CA HIS A 241 9.82 11.15 25.06
C HIS A 241 8.83 11.41 23.92
N SER A 242 8.93 12.54 23.23
CA SER A 242 8.08 12.83 22.06
C SER A 242 8.42 11.91 20.88
N LEU A 243 9.71 11.62 20.65
CA LEU A 243 10.16 10.65 19.67
C LEU A 243 9.77 9.22 20.06
N GLU A 244 9.84 8.87 21.34
CA GLU A 244 9.37 7.57 21.86
C GLU A 244 7.88 7.37 21.62
N ARG A 245 7.06 8.40 21.87
CA ARG A 245 5.62 8.35 21.61
C ARG A 245 5.32 8.28 20.11
N LEU A 246 6.04 9.03 19.28
CA LEU A 246 5.88 8.98 17.83
C LEU A 246 6.37 7.65 17.25
N GLN A 247 7.45 7.09 17.78
CA GLN A 247 7.93 5.75 17.48
C GLN A 247 6.91 4.70 17.91
N THR A 248 6.35 4.82 19.11
CA THR A 248 5.29 3.92 19.61
C THR A 248 4.05 3.99 18.72
N TYR A 249 3.64 5.19 18.30
CA TYR A 249 2.54 5.39 17.36
C TYR A 249 2.85 4.82 15.97
N LEU A 250 4.05 5.04 15.43
CA LEU A 250 4.46 4.46 14.14
C LEU A 250 4.55 2.94 14.20
N VAL A 251 5.01 2.38 15.32
CA VAL A 251 5.03 0.93 15.57
C VAL A 251 3.59 0.40 15.68
N GLN A 252 2.70 1.09 16.39
CA GLN A 252 1.28 0.74 16.45
C GLN A 252 0.61 0.83 15.07
N LEU A 253 0.86 1.90 14.31
CA LEU A 253 0.33 2.05 12.95
C LEU A 253 0.88 0.97 12.02
N HIS A 254 2.17 0.64 12.14
CA HIS A 254 2.77 -0.45 11.38
C HIS A 254 2.17 -1.80 11.76
N ALA A 255 1.93 -2.06 13.05
CA ALA A 255 1.25 -3.26 13.53
C ALA A 255 -0.21 -3.30 13.08
N GLU A 256 -0.95 -2.20 13.12
CA GLU A 256 -2.32 -2.09 12.59
C GLU A 256 -2.36 -2.34 11.08
N LEU A 257 -1.42 -1.76 10.33
CA LEU A 257 -1.33 -1.96 8.88
C LEU A 257 -0.87 -3.38 8.54
N ALA A 258 -0.01 -4.01 9.34
CA ALA A 258 0.39 -5.40 9.20
C ALA A 258 -0.77 -6.34 9.54
N ASN A 259 -1.53 -6.05 10.60
CA ASN A 259 -2.76 -6.78 10.94
C ASN A 259 -3.81 -6.62 9.85
N LEU A 260 -3.97 -5.43 9.28
CA LEU A 260 -4.90 -5.20 8.18
C LEU A 260 -4.44 -5.91 6.91
N ALA A 261 -3.13 -5.96 6.63
CA ALA A 261 -2.57 -6.76 5.55
C ALA A 261 -2.77 -8.27 5.78
N LEU A 262 -2.67 -8.74 7.03
CA LEU A 262 -2.93 -10.12 7.43
C LEU A 262 -4.43 -10.47 7.32
N GLU A 263 -5.32 -9.61 7.82
CA GLU A 263 -6.77 -9.75 7.73
C GLU A 263 -7.21 -9.82 6.26
N LEU A 264 -6.73 -8.87 5.44
CA LEU A 264 -6.94 -8.90 3.99
C LEU A 264 -6.33 -10.17 3.39
N GLY A 265 -5.09 -10.52 3.76
CA GLY A 265 -4.37 -11.71 3.30
C GLY A 265 -5.01 -13.05 3.66
N LEU A 266 -5.86 -13.08 4.68
CA LEU A 266 -6.65 -14.25 5.09
C LEU A 266 -8.08 -14.22 4.52
N GLY A 267 -8.44 -13.19 3.75
CA GLY A 267 -9.80 -13.00 3.23
C GLY A 267 -10.82 -12.71 4.33
N LEU A 268 -10.38 -12.21 5.49
CA LEU A 268 -11.25 -11.87 6.60
C LEU A 268 -11.84 -10.48 6.37
N GLU A 269 -13.17 -10.42 6.27
CA GLU A 269 -13.90 -9.15 6.31
C GLU A 269 -13.66 -8.48 7.67
N ARG A 270 -13.12 -7.25 7.67
CA ARG A 270 -12.78 -6.49 8.89
C ARG A 270 -13.93 -6.40 9.90
N GLN A 271 -15.17 -6.28 9.43
CA GLN A 271 -16.36 -6.27 10.29
C GLN A 271 -16.61 -7.64 10.96
N SER A 272 -16.36 -8.72 10.22
CA SER A 272 -16.49 -10.10 10.70
C SER A 272 -15.39 -10.45 11.70
N PHE A 273 -14.15 -9.98 11.47
CA PHE A 273 -13.03 -10.16 12.40
C PHE A 273 -13.22 -9.34 13.69
N THR A 274 -13.66 -8.08 13.59
CA THR A 274 -13.93 -7.25 14.78
C THR A 274 -15.04 -7.87 15.64
N ARG A 275 -16.09 -8.41 15.02
CA ARG A 275 -17.13 -9.18 15.72
C ARG A 275 -16.58 -10.47 16.32
N PHE A 276 -15.75 -11.20 15.60
CA PHE A 276 -15.12 -12.42 16.11
C PHE A 276 -14.24 -12.13 17.33
N ALA A 277 -13.38 -11.11 17.27
CA ALA A 277 -12.52 -10.68 18.38
C ALA A 277 -13.31 -10.17 19.60
N LEU A 278 -14.47 -9.56 19.39
CA LEU A 278 -15.40 -9.19 20.47
C LEU A 278 -16.10 -10.41 21.10
N LEU A 279 -16.31 -11.48 20.33
CA LEU A 279 -17.06 -12.68 20.73
C LEU A 279 -16.16 -13.83 21.19
N THR A 280 -14.85 -13.77 20.93
CA THR A 280 -13.88 -14.74 21.42
C THR A 280 -13.12 -14.14 22.60
N PRO A 281 -13.23 -14.70 23.81
CA PRO A 281 -12.40 -14.26 24.92
C PRO A 281 -10.93 -14.50 24.56
N ALA A 282 -10.11 -13.46 24.71
CA ALA A 282 -8.67 -13.58 24.52
C ALA A 282 -8.13 -14.68 25.44
N VAL A 283 -7.69 -15.79 24.86
CA VAL A 283 -6.97 -16.82 25.60
C VAL A 283 -5.58 -16.25 25.85
N PRO A 284 -5.21 -15.92 27.10
CA PRO A 284 -3.86 -15.46 27.37
C PRO A 284 -2.89 -16.57 26.93
N LEU A 285 -2.01 -16.24 25.99
CA LEU A 285 -0.93 -17.13 25.59
C LEU A 285 -0.11 -17.42 26.84
N LEU A 286 -0.10 -18.69 27.26
CA LEU A 286 0.72 -19.17 28.37
C LEU A 286 2.18 -18.80 28.06
N GLN A 287 2.74 -17.93 28.90
CA GLN A 287 4.16 -17.60 28.83
C GLN A 287 4.96 -18.87 29.21
N PRO A 288 6.04 -19.21 28.48
CA PRO A 288 6.94 -20.30 28.86
C PRO A 288 7.73 -19.98 30.13
#